data_AF-A0A7S1G955-F1
#
_entry.id   AF-A0A7S1G955-F1
#
_cell.length_a   1.000
_cell.length_b   1.000
_cell.length_c   1.000
_cell.angle_alpha   90.00
_cell.angle_beta   90.00
_cell.angle_gamma   90.00
#
_symmetry.space_group_name_H-M   'P 1'
#
loop_
_entity.id
_entity.type
_entity.pdbx_description
1 polymer ?
#
loop_
_entity_poly.entity_id
_entity_poly.type
_entity_poly.pdbx_seq_one_letter_code
_entity_poly.pdbx_strand_id
1 'polypeptide(L)'
;PTGAPPLCPLPFFNHIRSNRVLRRQMLAAAVASGVTAVFGAPVGGVLFSIEVTATYFLVSGLWRAFVCSVVCVATYEVINTLRADELFADTAFAARVDASWELLAFAALGAACGLLASGFVLVLSRVLALRQHLRLGEEPR
;
A
#
# COMPACT_ATOMS: atom_id res chain seq x y z
N PRO A 1 3.02 -25.50 17.38
CA PRO A 1 4.21 -25.39 16.50
C PRO A 1 3.86 -24.68 15.17
N THR A 2 3.88 -23.35 15.18
CA THR A 2 3.91 -22.51 13.96
C THR A 2 4.89 -21.38 14.26
N GLY A 3 6.14 -21.52 13.80
CA GLY A 3 7.29 -20.70 14.18
C GLY A 3 7.35 -19.29 13.59
N ALA A 4 6.23 -18.57 13.54
CA ALA A 4 6.26 -17.14 13.23
C ALA A 4 6.38 -16.34 14.54
N PRO A 5 7.35 -15.42 14.68
CA PRO A 5 7.44 -14.58 15.86
C PRO A 5 6.13 -13.80 16.04
N PRO A 6 5.59 -13.70 17.28
CA PRO A 6 4.37 -12.96 17.51
C PRO A 6 4.58 -11.49 17.13
N LEU A 7 3.74 -10.98 16.21
CA LEU A 7 3.68 -9.55 15.92
C LEU A 7 3.41 -8.79 17.23
N CYS A 8 4.35 -7.92 17.63
CA CYS A 8 4.38 -7.13 18.87
C CYS A 8 4.24 -7.98 20.16
N PRO A 9 5.36 -8.33 20.84
CA PRO A 9 5.32 -9.18 22.04
C PRO A 9 4.77 -8.48 23.29
N LEU A 10 4.53 -7.16 23.24
CA LEU A 10 4.13 -6.36 24.39
C LEU A 10 2.78 -6.79 24.99
N PRO A 11 2.65 -6.87 26.32
CA PRO A 11 1.46 -7.39 27.01
C PRO A 11 0.20 -6.54 26.76
N PHE A 12 0.35 -5.23 26.58
CA PHE A 12 -0.76 -4.30 26.31
C PHE A 12 -1.49 -4.58 24.98
N PHE A 13 -0.79 -5.13 23.99
CA PHE A 13 -1.37 -5.40 22.65
C PHE A 13 -1.93 -6.81 22.49
N ASN A 14 -2.06 -7.57 23.59
CA ASN A 14 -2.54 -8.96 23.53
C ASN A 14 -3.95 -9.06 22.94
N HIS A 15 -4.83 -8.08 23.20
CA HIS A 15 -6.18 -8.03 22.64
C HIS A 15 -6.19 -7.81 21.11
N ILE A 16 -5.30 -6.95 20.60
CA ILE A 16 -5.14 -6.74 19.15
C ILE A 16 -4.57 -8.00 18.51
N ARG A 17 -3.64 -8.68 19.19
CA ARG A 17 -3.00 -9.89 18.69
C ARG A 17 -3.94 -11.08 18.63
N SER A 18 -4.82 -11.26 19.63
CA SER A 18 -5.77 -12.38 19.67
C SER A 18 -6.89 -12.23 18.63
N ASN A 19 -7.35 -11.00 18.39
CA ASN A 19 -8.43 -10.72 17.45
C ASN A 19 -7.90 -10.53 16.01
N ARG A 20 -8.12 -11.53 15.15
CA ARG A 20 -7.69 -11.49 13.74
C ARG A 20 -8.29 -10.34 12.95
N VAL A 21 -9.55 -9.94 13.24
CA VAL A 21 -10.23 -8.85 12.53
C VAL A 21 -9.60 -7.52 12.90
N LEU A 22 -9.44 -7.26 14.20
CA LEU A 22 -8.81 -6.04 14.70
C LEU A 22 -7.36 -5.93 14.22
N ARG A 23 -6.62 -7.05 14.23
CA ARG A 23 -5.25 -7.11 13.71
C ARG A 23 -5.17 -6.73 12.23
N ARG A 24 -6.07 -7.25 11.40
CA ARG A 24 -6.14 -6.90 9.97
C ARG A 24 -6.48 -5.43 9.77
N GLN A 25 -7.41 -4.88 10.55
CA GLN A 25 -7.76 -3.45 10.49
C GLN A 25 -6.56 -2.55 10.85
N MET A 26 -5.78 -2.93 11.86
CA MET A 26 -4.56 -2.19 12.24
C MET A 26 -3.48 -2.25 11.15
N LEU A 27 -3.28 -3.42 10.54
CA LEU A 27 -2.35 -3.57 9.42
C LEU A 27 -2.80 -2.76 8.19
N ALA A 28 -4.09 -2.76 7.88
CA ALA A 28 -4.65 -1.95 6.80
C ALA A 28 -4.45 -0.45 7.08
N ALA A 29 -4.74 0.02 8.30
CA ALA A 29 -4.47 1.41 8.67
C ALA A 29 -2.98 1.77 8.53
N ALA A 30 -2.07 0.87 8.92
CA ALA A 30 -0.63 1.08 8.78
C ALA A 30 -0.18 1.15 7.30
N VAL A 31 -0.70 0.27 6.44
CA VAL A 31 -0.44 0.31 4.99
C VAL A 31 -0.98 1.60 4.40
N ALA A 32 -2.21 1.99 4.74
CA ALA A 32 -2.81 3.25 4.29
C ALA A 32 -1.93 4.46 4.67
N SER A 33 -1.54 4.58 5.94
CA SER A 33 -0.67 5.68 6.38
C SER A 33 0.71 5.64 5.74
N GLY A 34 1.28 4.45 5.50
CA GLY A 34 2.57 4.30 4.84
C GLY A 34 2.55 4.76 3.38
N VAL A 35 1.48 4.40 2.64
CA VAL A 35 1.27 4.85 1.27
C VAL A 35 1.03 6.36 1.23
N THR A 36 0.21 6.87 2.15
CA THR A 36 0.02 8.33 2.32
C THR A 36 1.33 9.07 2.62
N ALA A 37 2.21 8.51 3.46
CA ALA A 37 3.50 9.10 3.79
C ALA A 37 4.47 9.16 2.60
N VAL A 38 4.29 8.31 1.58
CA VAL A 38 5.16 8.26 0.38
C VAL A 38 4.62 9.12 -0.75
N PHE A 39 3.29 9.21 -0.89
CA PHE A 39 2.66 9.89 -2.04
C PHE A 39 1.93 11.18 -1.68
N GLY A 40 1.80 11.52 -0.40
CA GLY A 40 1.03 12.70 0.04
C GLY A 40 -0.48 12.60 -0.19
N ALA A 41 -1.00 11.44 -0.62
CA ALA A 41 -2.40 11.25 -0.98
C ALA A 41 -3.16 10.42 0.09
N PRO A 42 -3.89 11.05 1.04
CA PRO A 42 -4.55 10.33 2.13
C PRO A 42 -5.70 9.45 1.63
N VAL A 43 -6.55 9.97 0.74
CA VAL A 43 -7.69 9.21 0.18
C VAL A 43 -7.19 8.05 -0.69
N GLY A 44 -6.21 8.31 -1.56
CA GLY A 44 -5.60 7.30 -2.42
C GLY A 44 -4.94 6.18 -1.63
N GLY A 45 -4.19 6.51 -0.56
CA GLY A 45 -3.54 5.52 0.30
C GLY A 45 -4.52 4.59 1.02
N VAL A 46 -5.65 5.13 1.49
CA VAL A 46 -6.70 4.33 2.13
C VAL A 46 -7.38 3.40 1.13
N LEU A 47 -7.75 3.91 -0.06
CA LEU A 47 -8.38 3.11 -1.12
C LEU A 47 -7.45 1.99 -1.60
N PHE A 48 -6.19 2.30 -1.85
CA PHE A 48 -5.16 1.31 -2.20
C PHE A 48 -5.01 0.25 -1.11
N SER A 49 -4.96 0.66 0.15
CA SER A 49 -4.85 -0.29 1.25
C SER A 49 -6.06 -1.23 1.31
N ILE A 50 -7.26 -0.75 1.02
CA ILE A 50 -8.47 -1.59 0.99
C ILE A 50 -8.38 -2.58 -0.16
N GLU A 51 -8.00 -2.14 -1.36
CA GLU A 51 -7.86 -2.98 -2.54
C GLU A 51 -6.88 -4.13 -2.32
N VAL A 52 -5.74 -3.86 -1.67
CA VAL A 52 -4.69 -4.86 -1.43
C VAL A 52 -4.97 -5.78 -0.24
N THR A 53 -5.66 -5.30 0.80
CA THR A 53 -5.78 -6.05 2.07
C THR A 53 -7.18 -6.62 2.34
N ALA A 54 -8.24 -6.12 1.71
CA ALA A 54 -9.61 -6.49 2.05
C ALA A 54 -10.16 -7.55 1.09
N THR A 55 -10.43 -8.76 1.61
CA THR A 55 -11.35 -9.71 0.98
C THR A 55 -12.81 -9.43 1.35
N TYR A 56 -13.03 -8.82 2.52
CA TYR A 56 -14.32 -8.36 3.01
C TYR A 56 -14.18 -6.95 3.58
N PHE A 57 -15.09 -6.06 3.19
CA PHE A 57 -15.01 -4.65 3.52
C PHE A 57 -15.73 -4.33 4.84
N LEU A 58 -14.98 -4.04 5.90
CA LEU A 58 -15.54 -3.49 7.13
C LEU A 58 -15.49 -1.97 7.07
N VAL A 59 -16.65 -1.33 6.86
CA VAL A 59 -16.81 0.14 6.86
C VAL A 59 -16.23 0.78 8.12
N SER A 60 -16.38 0.11 9.27
CA SER A 60 -15.83 0.56 10.56
C SER A 60 -14.29 0.58 10.63
N GLY A 61 -13.61 -0.19 9.78
CA GLY A 61 -12.16 -0.14 9.64
C GLY A 61 -11.70 1.04 8.78
N LEU A 62 -12.50 1.43 7.78
CA LEU A 62 -12.15 2.48 6.83
C LEU A 62 -11.97 3.84 7.51
N TRP A 63 -12.92 4.24 8.37
CA TRP A 63 -12.83 5.55 9.03
C TRP A 63 -11.58 5.66 9.90
N ARG A 64 -11.17 4.56 10.56
CA ARG A 64 -9.97 4.52 11.41
C ARG A 64 -8.69 4.66 10.57
N ALA A 65 -8.64 3.97 9.43
CA ALA A 65 -7.54 4.10 8.48
C ALA A 65 -7.46 5.52 7.89
N PHE A 66 -8.61 6.11 7.56
CA PHE A 66 -8.67 7.48 7.04
C PHE A 66 -8.17 8.52 8.03
N VAL A 67 -8.62 8.46 9.30
CA VAL A 67 -8.11 9.35 10.35
C VAL A 67 -6.59 9.18 10.52
N CYS A 68 -6.08 7.95 10.50
CA CYS A 68 -4.65 7.68 10.58
C CYS A 68 -3.87 8.31 9.41
N SER A 69 -4.35 8.17 8.18
CA SER A 69 -3.75 8.79 7.00
C SER A 69 -3.79 10.33 7.05
N VAL A 70 -4.89 10.93 7.51
CA VAL A 70 -4.98 12.40 7.64
C VAL A 70 -4.02 12.92 8.70
N VAL A 71 -3.90 12.24 9.84
CA VAL A 71 -2.91 12.60 10.87
C VAL A 71 -1.48 12.46 10.33
N CYS A 72 -1.22 11.48 9.47
CA CYS A 72 0.07 11.34 8.79
C CYS A 72 0.38 12.56 7.90
N VAL A 73 -0.58 13.01 7.08
CA VAL A 73 -0.43 14.24 6.27
C VAL A 73 -0.27 15.47 7.14
N ALA A 74 -1.05 15.61 8.21
CA ALA A 74 -0.93 16.75 9.12
C ALA A 74 0.46 16.79 9.80
N THR A 75 0.98 15.63 10.20
CA THR A 75 2.34 15.52 10.76
C THR A 75 3.39 15.88 9.72
N TYR A 76 3.20 15.42 8.49
CA TYR A 76 4.05 15.77 7.36
C TYR A 76 4.08 17.29 7.11
N GLU A 77 2.91 17.94 7.11
CA GLU A 77 2.79 19.39 6.88
C GLU A 77 3.50 20.19 7.98
N VAL A 78 3.38 19.75 9.23
CA VAL A 78 4.13 20.34 10.35
C VAL A 78 5.64 20.20 10.14
N ILE A 79 6.12 19.05 9.65
CA ILE A 79 7.56 18.88 9.36
C ILE A 79 8.00 19.77 8.19
N ASN A 80 7.19 19.87 7.13
CA ASN A 80 7.42 20.69 5.94
C ASN A 80 7.60 22.16 6.33
N THR A 81 6.67 22.69 7.14
CA THR A 81 6.73 24.07 7.66
C THR A 81 7.95 24.33 8.57
N LEU A 82 8.40 23.33 9.33
CA LEU A 82 9.58 23.47 10.20
C LEU A 82 10.91 23.39 9.43
N ARG A 83 10.97 22.64 8.32
CA ARG A 83 12.20 22.44 7.54
C ARG A 83 12.37 23.42 6.38
N ALA A 84 11.34 24.18 6.03
CA ALA A 84 11.33 25.09 4.87
C ALA A 84 11.73 24.40 3.54
N ASP A 85 11.53 23.08 3.46
CA ASP A 85 11.72 22.26 2.28
C ASP A 85 10.35 21.80 1.79
N GLU A 86 10.14 21.70 0.48
CA GLU A 86 8.97 21.03 -0.10
C GLU A 86 9.26 19.53 -0.27
N LEU A 87 8.70 18.69 0.61
CA LEU A 87 8.90 17.24 0.49
C LEU A 87 8.00 16.58 -0.59
N PHE A 88 6.92 17.24 -1.02
CA PHE A 88 6.04 16.82 -2.10
C PHE A 88 5.87 17.99 -3.07
N ALA A 89 6.10 17.72 -4.36
CA ALA A 89 5.89 18.71 -5.40
C ALA A 89 4.41 18.77 -5.79
N ASP A 90 3.76 19.91 -5.55
CA ASP A 90 2.42 20.16 -6.05
C ASP A 90 2.42 20.24 -7.57
N THR A 91 1.64 19.38 -8.21
CA THR A 91 1.50 19.37 -9.66
C THR A 91 0.24 20.11 -10.07
N ALA A 92 0.43 21.31 -10.64
CA ALA A 92 -0.67 22.11 -11.18
C ALA A 92 -1.02 21.64 -12.60
N PHE A 93 -1.79 20.56 -12.71
CA PHE A 93 -2.36 20.14 -13.99
C PHE A 93 -3.58 20.99 -14.33
N ALA A 94 -3.71 21.36 -15.61
CA ALA A 94 -4.93 22.00 -16.09
C ALA A 94 -6.11 21.04 -15.87
N ALA A 95 -7.17 21.51 -15.19
CA ALA A 95 -8.35 20.70 -14.90
C ALA A 95 -9.18 20.32 -16.15
N ARG A 96 -8.69 20.63 -17.35
CA ARG A 96 -9.36 20.40 -18.62
C ARG A 96 -8.76 19.17 -19.29
N VAL A 97 -9.52 18.07 -19.26
CA VAL A 97 -9.27 16.89 -20.08
C VAL A 97 -10.14 17.00 -21.32
N ASP A 98 -9.53 17.20 -22.48
CA ASP A 98 -10.28 17.25 -23.74
C ASP A 98 -10.64 15.82 -24.16
N ALA A 99 -11.93 15.49 -24.11
CA ALA A 99 -12.47 14.13 -24.32
C ALA A 99 -12.42 13.63 -25.78
N SER A 100 -11.44 14.09 -26.55
CA SER A 100 -11.28 13.75 -27.97
C SER A 100 -10.42 12.50 -28.14
N TRP A 101 -9.30 12.59 -28.85
CA TRP A 101 -8.41 11.47 -29.14
C TRP A 101 -7.50 11.11 -27.95
N GLU A 102 -7.30 12.02 -27.00
CA GLU A 102 -6.45 11.82 -25.82
C GLU A 102 -6.95 10.67 -24.93
N LEU A 103 -8.26 10.56 -24.74
CA LEU A 103 -8.84 9.48 -23.92
C LEU A 103 -8.56 8.09 -24.52
N LEU A 104 -8.63 7.98 -25.85
CA LEU A 104 -8.30 6.73 -26.54
C LEU A 104 -6.80 6.41 -26.44
N ALA A 105 -5.94 7.44 -26.53
CA ALA A 105 -4.50 7.28 -26.32
C ALA A 105 -4.18 6.84 -24.88
N PHE A 106 -4.83 7.42 -23.86
CA PHE A 106 -4.68 7.00 -22.47
C PHE A 106 -5.18 5.56 -22.23
N ALA A 107 -6.28 5.16 -22.88
CA ALA A 107 -6.77 3.78 -22.81
C ALA A 107 -5.77 2.79 -23.45
N ALA A 108 -5.22 3.12 -24.62
CA ALA A 108 -4.19 2.32 -25.27
C ALA A 108 -2.91 2.22 -24.44
N LEU A 109 -2.48 3.33 -23.81
CA LEU A 109 -1.36 3.34 -22.87
C LEU A 109 -1.64 2.44 -21.67
N GLY A 110 -2.84 2.50 -21.09
CA GLY A 110 -3.27 1.62 -20.01
C GLY A 110 -3.19 0.14 -20.39
N ALA A 111 -3.62 -0.22 -21.61
CA ALA A 111 -3.51 -1.58 -22.12
C ALA A 111 -2.04 -2.02 -22.28
N ALA A 112 -1.19 -1.16 -22.84
CA ALA A 112 0.24 -1.43 -22.97
C ALA A 112 0.92 -1.62 -21.60
N CYS A 113 0.63 -0.74 -20.63
CA CYS A 113 1.11 -0.86 -19.25
C CYS A 113 0.63 -2.16 -18.60
N GLY A 114 -0.63 -2.57 -18.81
CA GLY A 114 -1.18 -3.83 -18.30
C GLY A 114 -0.47 -5.07 -18.87
N LEU A 115 -0.17 -5.08 -20.17
CA LEU A 115 0.59 -6.16 -20.80
C LEU A 115 2.02 -6.25 -20.25
N LEU A 116 2.69 -5.11 -20.10
CA LEU A 116 4.03 -5.05 -19.50
C LEU A 116 4.03 -5.51 -18.04
N ALA A 117 3.04 -5.10 -17.25
CA ALA A 117 2.90 -5.52 -15.86
C ALA A 117 2.67 -7.03 -15.74
N SER A 118 1.81 -7.60 -16.59
CA SER A 118 1.58 -9.05 -16.66
C SER A 118 2.88 -9.81 -16.98
N GLY A 119 3.63 -9.35 -17.98
CA GLY A 119 4.95 -9.89 -18.33
C GLY A 119 5.93 -9.84 -17.15
N PHE A 120 6.01 -8.70 -16.47
CA PHE A 120 6.85 -8.54 -15.27
C PHE A 120 6.48 -9.52 -14.16
N VAL A 121 5.19 -9.66 -13.84
CA VAL A 121 4.72 -10.59 -12.79
C VAL A 121 5.06 -12.03 -13.15
N LEU A 122 4.93 -12.43 -14.42
CA LEU A 122 5.31 -13.77 -14.86
C LEU A 122 6.80 -14.02 -14.69
N VAL A 123 7.65 -13.09 -15.16
CA VAL A 123 9.11 -13.21 -15.02
C VAL A 123 9.51 -13.28 -13.54
N LEU A 124 8.98 -12.38 -12.72
CA LEU A 124 9.24 -12.36 -11.28
C LEU A 124 8.83 -13.69 -10.63
N SER A 125 7.66 -14.22 -10.97
CA SER A 125 7.16 -15.49 -10.44
C SER A 125 8.08 -16.66 -10.82
N ARG A 126 8.61 -16.69 -12.05
CA ARG A 126 9.56 -17.72 -12.50
C ARG A 126 10.91 -17.60 -11.77
N VAL A 127 11.43 -16.40 -11.58
CA VAL A 127 12.67 -16.16 -10.83
C VAL A 127 12.52 -16.57 -9.37
N LEU A 128 11.38 -16.25 -8.74
CA LEU A 128 11.09 -16.64 -7.36
C LEU A 128 10.96 -18.16 -7.23
N ALA A 129 10.29 -18.83 -8.16
CA ALA A 129 10.21 -20.29 -8.19
C ALA A 129 11.60 -20.93 -8.33
N LEU A 130 12.43 -20.44 -9.24
CA LEU A 130 13.81 -20.92 -9.41
C LEU A 130 14.64 -20.72 -8.14
N ARG A 131 14.54 -19.55 -7.50
CA ARG A 131 15.22 -19.27 -6.22
C ARG A 131 14.75 -20.21 -5.12
N GLN A 132 13.47 -20.53 -5.05
CA GLN A 132 12.95 -21.47 -4.06
C GLN A 132 13.45 -22.90 -4.29
N HIS A 133 13.53 -23.34 -5.55
CA HIS A 133 14.12 -24.64 -5.90
C HIS A 133 15.61 -24.74 -5.54
N LEU A 134 16.39 -23.69 -5.80
CA LEU A 134 17.80 -23.66 -5.42
C LEU A 134 18.00 -23.64 -3.90
N ARG A 135 17.18 -22.90 -3.15
CA ARG A 135 17.23 -22.89 -1.67
C ARG A 135 16.90 -24.23 -1.03
N LEU A 136 16.00 -25.02 -1.63
CA LEU A 136 15.67 -26.37 -1.16
C LEU A 136 16.77 -27.39 -1.49
N GLY A 137 17.65 -27.10 -2.44
CA GLY A 137 18.82 -27.93 -2.77
C GLY A 137 20.02 -27.71 -1.84
N GLU A 138 20.04 -26.62 -1.07
CA GLU A 138 21.14 -26.27 -0.16
C GLU A 138 20.91 -26.66 1.31
N GLU A 139 19.77 -27.28 1.69
CA GLU A 139 19.65 -27.87 3.04
C GLU A 139 20.53 -29.14 3.12
N PRO A 140 21.60 -29.14 3.94
CA PRO A 140 22.40 -30.34 4.14
C PRO A 140 21.57 -31.32 4.98
N ARG A 141 21.44 -32.56 4.49
CA ARG A 141 20.86 -33.68 5.23
C ARG A 141 21.74 -34.09 6.41
#